data_AF-A0AAV6JC95-F1
#
_entry.id   AF-A0AAV6JC95-F1
#
_cell.length_a   1.000
_cell.length_b   1.000
_cell.length_c   1.000
_cell.angle_alpha   90.00
_cell.angle_beta   90.00
_cell.angle_gamma   90.00
#
_symmetry.space_group_name_H-M   'P 1'
#
loop_
_entity.id
_entity.type
_entity.pdbx_description
1 polymer ?
#
loop_
_entity_poly.entity_id
_entity_poly.type
_entity_poly.pdbx_seq_one_letter_code
_entity_poly.pdbx_strand_id
1 'polypeptide(L)'
;MSAEKLPFILPAVFTIGPRVDSDEALLKFAKLISPHDKQSKHVVELVQGVIEGETRVLAASMTMEEIFKGAKEFKQEVFDKVQLELDQFGLHIYNANVKQLVDVPGHEYFSYLGQKTQMEAANQARIDVSEAKMKGEIGSKQREGQTTQNAAKIDAETKIVATKRQGEGKKEEVRVKTEVQIFENQRAAEVAEANAELAKKKAGWAQLSQLAEVESAKAVALREAELQRVVEQKNALTRTEKLKAEHLSKASVDYEIKVYNNIQLRV
;
A
#
# COMPACT_ATOMS: atom_id res chain seq x y z
N MET A 1 -32.50 62.66 23.71
CA MET A 1 -33.23 61.46 24.16
C MET A 1 -33.32 60.55 22.95
N SER A 2 -32.90 59.29 23.09
CA SER A 2 -33.08 58.29 22.02
C SER A 2 -34.55 57.88 21.89
N ALA A 3 -34.89 57.03 20.90
CA ALA A 3 -36.20 56.38 20.80
C ALA A 3 -36.62 55.66 22.09
N GLU A 4 -35.64 55.14 22.83
CA GLU A 4 -35.80 54.44 24.11
C GLU A 4 -35.89 55.39 25.32
N LYS A 5 -35.95 56.70 25.07
CA LYS A 5 -35.96 57.77 26.09
C LYS A 5 -34.72 57.75 27.00
N LEU A 6 -33.60 57.25 26.50
CA LEU A 6 -32.33 57.32 27.22
C LEU A 6 -31.63 58.65 26.94
N PRO A 7 -31.12 59.34 27.98
CA PRO A 7 -30.39 60.57 27.81
C PRO A 7 -28.93 60.28 27.45
N PHE A 8 -28.35 61.11 26.58
CA PHE A 8 -26.95 60.98 26.15
C PHE A 8 -26.37 62.34 25.76
N ILE A 9 -25.05 62.43 25.75
CA ILE A 9 -24.31 63.62 25.36
C ILE A 9 -23.58 63.33 24.04
N LEU A 10 -23.78 64.22 23.07
CA LEU A 10 -23.07 64.20 21.80
C LEU A 10 -22.15 65.43 21.71
N PRO A 11 -20.85 65.30 22.04
CA PRO A 11 -19.92 66.41 21.89
C PRO A 11 -19.63 66.62 20.41
N ALA A 12 -20.02 67.76 19.86
CA ALA A 12 -19.79 68.11 18.46
C ALA A 12 -19.21 69.52 18.33
N VAL A 13 -18.35 69.72 17.33
CA VAL A 13 -17.77 71.01 16.97
C VAL A 13 -18.07 71.27 15.51
N PHE A 14 -18.79 72.35 15.23
CA PHE A 14 -19.15 72.78 13.88
C PHE A 14 -18.38 74.04 13.52
N THR A 15 -17.86 74.08 12.31
CA THR A 15 -17.26 75.27 11.68
C THR A 15 -18.26 75.78 10.66
N ILE A 16 -18.89 76.91 10.96
CA ILE A 16 -20.00 77.47 10.18
C ILE A 16 -19.64 78.90 9.79
N GLY A 17 -19.97 79.29 8.55
CA GLY A 17 -19.80 80.65 8.09
C GLY A 17 -20.78 80.99 6.96
N PRO A 18 -20.76 82.24 6.46
CA PRO A 18 -21.62 82.64 5.36
C PRO A 18 -21.24 81.91 4.07
N ARG A 19 -22.25 81.49 3.30
CA ARG A 19 -22.03 80.95 1.96
C ARG A 19 -21.65 82.10 1.02
N VAL A 20 -20.41 82.11 0.55
CA VAL A 20 -19.85 83.16 -0.32
C VAL A 20 -20.18 82.98 -1.81
N ASP A 21 -20.66 81.81 -2.20
CA ASP A 21 -20.89 81.48 -3.61
C ASP A 21 -22.21 82.02 -4.18
N SER A 22 -23.08 82.59 -3.33
CA SER A 22 -24.38 83.10 -3.73
C SER A 22 -24.65 84.46 -3.09
N ASP A 23 -24.95 85.45 -3.93
CA ASP A 23 -25.32 86.80 -3.49
C ASP A 23 -26.60 86.80 -2.65
N GLU A 24 -27.53 85.87 -2.93
CA GLU A 24 -28.75 85.68 -2.13
C GLU A 24 -28.42 85.17 -0.72
N ALA A 25 -27.46 84.25 -0.59
CA ALA A 25 -27.04 83.73 0.71
C ALA A 25 -26.31 84.80 1.53
N LEU A 26 -25.46 85.60 0.89
CA LEU A 26 -24.82 86.76 1.52
C LEU A 26 -25.84 87.80 1.99
N LEU A 27 -26.90 88.04 1.21
CA LEU A 27 -27.99 88.94 1.61
C LEU A 27 -28.78 88.42 2.82
N LYS A 28 -29.07 87.11 2.87
CA LYS A 28 -29.72 86.45 4.01
C LYS A 28 -28.85 86.57 5.27
N PHE A 29 -27.55 86.30 5.14
CA PHE A 29 -26.60 86.45 6.23
C PHE A 29 -26.48 87.91 6.69
N ALA A 30 -26.40 88.87 5.77
CA ALA A 30 -26.35 90.30 6.08
C ALA A 30 -27.58 90.76 6.87
N LYS A 31 -28.77 90.25 6.53
CA LYS A 31 -30.02 90.51 7.30
C LYS A 31 -29.95 89.92 8.71
N LEU A 32 -29.40 88.71 8.86
CA LEU A 32 -29.24 88.03 10.15
C LEU A 32 -28.33 88.81 11.11
N ILE A 33 -27.25 89.41 10.60
CA ILE A 33 -26.26 90.15 11.41
C ILE A 33 -26.57 91.65 11.57
N SER A 34 -27.57 92.17 10.87
CA SER A 34 -28.00 93.58 10.90
C SER A 34 -28.49 94.13 12.27
N PRO A 35 -29.05 93.32 13.20
CA PRO A 35 -29.41 93.80 14.52
C PRO A 35 -28.21 94.45 15.23
N HIS A 36 -28.37 95.69 15.69
CA HIS A 36 -27.29 96.62 16.09
C HIS A 36 -26.58 96.29 17.41
N ASP A 37 -26.87 95.15 18.03
CA ASP A 37 -26.32 94.81 19.32
C ASP A 37 -24.99 94.08 19.13
N LYS A 38 -23.89 94.83 19.18
CA LYS A 38 -22.51 94.36 18.95
C LYS A 38 -22.05 93.24 19.90
N GLN A 39 -22.86 92.92 20.92
CA GLN A 39 -22.63 91.84 21.88
C GLN A 39 -23.59 90.65 21.71
N SER A 40 -24.50 90.67 20.72
CA SER A 40 -25.50 89.61 20.61
C SER A 40 -24.84 88.29 20.22
N LYS A 41 -25.00 87.30 21.10
CA LYS A 41 -24.75 85.88 20.77
C LYS A 41 -25.88 85.29 19.93
N HIS A 42 -26.74 86.14 19.35
CA HIS A 42 -27.98 85.73 18.70
C HIS A 42 -27.75 84.74 17.56
N VAL A 43 -26.73 84.98 16.72
CA VAL A 43 -26.37 84.05 15.64
C VAL A 43 -25.90 82.71 16.20
N VAL A 44 -25.11 82.73 17.28
CA VAL A 44 -24.60 81.51 17.92
C VAL A 44 -25.74 80.72 18.56
N GLU A 45 -26.65 81.39 19.28
CA GLU A 45 -27.82 80.77 19.91
C GLU A 45 -28.80 80.21 18.87
N LEU A 46 -29.01 80.91 17.76
CA LEU A 46 -29.85 80.44 16.67
C LEU A 46 -29.25 79.19 16.00
N VAL A 47 -27.97 79.24 15.64
CA VAL A 47 -27.27 78.10 15.04
C VAL A 47 -27.22 76.91 16.01
N GLN A 48 -26.95 77.17 17.29
CA GLN A 48 -27.00 76.14 18.33
C GLN A 48 -28.40 75.53 18.46
N GLY A 49 -29.45 76.36 18.45
CA GLY A 49 -30.84 75.91 18.52
C GLY A 49 -31.25 75.03 17.33
N VAL A 50 -30.82 75.38 16.12
CA VAL A 50 -31.05 74.58 14.91
C VAL A 50 -30.35 73.23 15.01
N ILE A 51 -29.06 73.23 15.37
CA ILE A 51 -28.27 71.99 15.52
C ILE A 51 -28.89 71.09 16.59
N GLU A 52 -29.22 71.63 17.76
CA GLU A 52 -29.82 70.87 18.86
C GLU A 52 -31.21 70.34 18.51
N GLY A 53 -32.02 71.12 17.80
CA GLY A 53 -33.35 70.74 17.34
C GLY A 53 -33.31 69.57 16.38
N GLU A 54 -32.58 69.69 15.28
CA GLU A 54 -32.50 68.66 14.25
C GLU A 54 -31.82 67.39 14.76
N THR A 55 -30.73 67.54 15.52
CA THR A 55 -30.06 66.39 16.15
C THR A 55 -30.99 65.66 17.11
N ARG A 56 -31.87 66.38 17.83
CA ARG A 56 -32.84 65.77 18.75
C ARG A 56 -33.93 65.00 18.03
N VAL A 57 -34.43 65.51 16.91
CA VAL A 57 -35.43 64.81 16.08
C VAL A 57 -34.85 63.50 15.55
N LEU A 58 -33.63 63.54 15.01
CA LEU A 58 -32.93 62.35 14.52
C LEU A 58 -32.62 61.34 15.62
N ALA A 59 -32.14 61.82 16.77
CA ALA A 59 -31.88 60.97 17.92
C ALA A 59 -33.16 60.28 18.41
N ALA A 60 -34.31 60.95 18.35
CA ALA A 60 -35.59 60.40 18.81
C ALA A 60 -36.12 59.28 17.91
N SER A 61 -35.71 59.20 16.64
CA SER A 61 -36.11 58.13 15.73
C SER A 61 -35.21 56.89 15.76
N MET A 62 -34.03 56.97 16.40
CA MET A 62 -33.05 55.89 16.43
C MET A 62 -32.90 55.28 17.83
N THR A 63 -32.58 53.99 17.87
CA THR A 63 -32.20 53.29 19.10
C THR A 63 -30.78 53.66 19.53
N MET A 64 -30.46 53.47 20.81
CA MET A 64 -29.13 53.80 21.32
C MET A 64 -28.02 52.98 20.65
N GLU A 65 -28.31 51.71 20.33
CA GLU A 65 -27.38 50.84 19.61
C GLU A 65 -27.16 51.29 18.17
N GLU A 66 -28.20 51.73 17.47
CA GLU A 66 -28.08 52.24 16.10
C GLU A 66 -27.29 53.55 16.06
N ILE A 67 -27.49 54.46 17.02
CA ILE A 67 -26.70 55.68 17.12
C ILE A 67 -25.23 55.35 17.42
N PHE A 68 -24.97 54.31 18.24
CA PHE A 68 -23.63 53.86 18.57
C PHE A 68 -22.91 53.16 17.39
N LYS A 69 -23.57 52.21 16.72
CA LYS A 69 -23.02 51.44 15.60
C LYS A 69 -22.98 52.25 14.31
N GLY A 70 -24.03 53.03 14.05
CA GLY A 70 -24.23 53.87 12.87
C GLY A 70 -23.73 55.30 13.02
N ALA A 71 -22.74 55.55 13.90
CA ALA A 71 -22.26 56.90 14.19
C ALA A 71 -21.80 57.68 12.94
N LYS A 72 -21.40 57.01 11.86
CA LYS A 72 -21.04 57.67 10.60
C LYS A 72 -22.27 58.11 9.80
N GLU A 73 -23.27 57.25 9.69
CA GLU A 73 -24.52 57.52 8.97
C GLU A 73 -25.32 58.60 9.71
N PHE A 74 -25.41 58.48 11.04
CA PHE A 74 -26.03 59.49 11.90
C PHE A 74 -25.38 60.87 11.73
N LYS A 75 -24.04 60.94 11.65
CA LYS A 75 -23.33 62.22 11.41
C LYS A 75 -23.72 62.85 10.08
N GLN A 76 -23.83 62.04 9.03
CA GLN A 76 -24.18 62.53 7.71
C GLN A 76 -25.63 63.01 7.65
N GLU A 77 -26.55 62.26 8.26
CA GLU A 77 -27.96 62.67 8.30
C GLU A 77 -28.18 63.94 9.14
N VAL A 78 -27.49 64.07 10.28
CA VAL A 78 -27.49 65.31 11.08
C VAL A 78 -26.92 66.46 10.26
N PHE A 79 -25.81 66.24 9.55
CA PHE A 79 -25.20 67.27 8.70
C PHE A 79 -26.16 67.76 7.61
N ASP A 80 -26.79 66.84 6.88
CA ASP A 80 -27.66 67.18 5.76
C ASP A 80 -28.91 67.95 6.22
N LYS A 81 -29.54 67.53 7.32
CA LYS A 81 -30.72 68.23 7.87
C LYS A 81 -30.38 69.60 8.43
N VAL A 82 -29.29 69.70 9.19
CA VAL A 82 -28.83 70.99 9.74
C VAL A 82 -28.43 71.94 8.60
N GLN A 83 -27.75 71.46 7.56
CA GLN A 83 -27.36 72.31 6.43
C GLN A 83 -28.59 72.90 5.71
N LEU A 84 -29.66 72.12 5.55
CA LEU A 84 -30.90 72.56 4.91
C LEU A 84 -31.58 73.69 5.69
N GLU A 85 -31.58 73.62 7.02
CA GLU A 85 -32.08 74.70 7.88
C GLU A 85 -31.16 75.94 7.85
N LEU A 86 -29.84 75.74 7.87
CA LEU A 86 -28.86 76.83 7.84
C LEU A 86 -28.84 77.59 6.50
N ASP A 87 -29.19 76.95 5.40
CA ASP A 87 -29.30 77.57 4.08
C ASP A 87 -30.36 78.70 4.05
N GLN A 88 -31.41 78.61 4.88
CA GLN A 88 -32.43 79.67 5.02
C GLN A 88 -31.84 80.97 5.59
N PHE A 89 -30.75 80.85 6.35
CA PHE A 89 -30.02 81.96 6.96
C PHE A 89 -28.77 82.36 6.17
N GLY A 90 -28.51 81.71 5.03
CA GLY A 90 -27.30 81.94 4.24
C GLY A 90 -26.02 81.39 4.86
N LEU A 91 -26.14 80.44 5.79
CA LEU A 91 -25.03 79.82 6.51
C LEU A 91 -24.66 78.47 5.89
N HIS A 92 -23.38 78.15 5.93
CA HIS A 92 -22.80 76.92 5.40
C HIS A 92 -21.88 76.27 6.42
N ILE A 93 -22.03 74.95 6.59
CA ILE A 93 -21.16 74.13 7.43
C ILE A 93 -19.95 73.72 6.59
N TYR A 94 -18.79 74.28 6.93
CA TYR A 94 -17.50 73.90 6.32
C TYR A 94 -16.95 72.60 6.89
N ASN A 95 -17.17 72.37 8.19
CA ASN A 95 -16.68 71.19 8.88
C ASN A 95 -17.58 70.86 10.07
N ALA A 96 -17.83 69.57 10.30
CA ALA A 96 -18.46 69.06 11.50
C ALA A 96 -17.61 67.92 12.06
N ASN A 97 -17.10 68.10 13.28
CA ASN A 97 -16.42 67.06 14.02
C ASN A 97 -17.27 66.61 15.20
N VAL A 98 -17.89 65.44 15.05
CA VAL A 98 -18.70 64.81 16.08
C VAL A 98 -17.84 63.77 16.79
N LYS A 99 -17.62 63.95 18.10
CA LYS A 99 -16.88 63.02 18.96
C LYS A 99 -17.75 61.80 19.31
N GLN A 100 -17.14 60.85 20.02
CA GLN A 100 -17.85 59.68 20.53
C GLN A 100 -18.95 60.11 21.51
N LEU A 101 -20.07 59.39 21.47
CA LEU A 101 -21.18 59.57 22.40
C LEU A 101 -20.72 59.30 23.82
N VAL A 102 -21.18 60.11 24.75
CA VAL A 102 -20.84 60.01 26.17
C VAL A 102 -22.15 59.85 26.96
N ASP A 103 -22.12 58.98 27.96
CA ASP A 103 -23.22 58.83 28.89
C ASP A 103 -23.41 60.13 29.71
N VAL A 104 -24.65 60.42 30.09
CA VAL A 104 -24.93 61.48 31.07
C VAL A 104 -24.40 61.02 32.44
N PRO A 105 -23.84 61.92 33.28
CA PRO A 105 -23.40 61.57 34.62
C PRO A 105 -24.47 60.78 35.41
N GLY A 106 -24.12 59.59 35.90
CA GLY A 106 -25.04 58.67 36.58
C GLY A 106 -25.58 57.53 35.70
N HIS A 107 -25.26 57.52 34.40
CA HIS A 107 -25.56 56.43 33.48
C HIS A 107 -24.25 55.83 32.91
N GLU A 108 -24.24 54.54 32.64
CA GLU A 108 -23.06 53.80 32.15
C GLU A 108 -23.39 52.94 30.91
N TYR A 109 -24.44 53.30 30.17
CA TYR A 109 -24.98 52.47 29.10
C TYR A 109 -23.97 52.25 27.98
N PHE A 110 -23.33 53.30 27.44
CA PHE A 110 -22.32 53.15 26.38
C PHE A 110 -21.08 52.42 26.85
N SER A 111 -20.71 52.59 28.12
CA SER A 111 -19.59 51.85 28.72
C SER A 111 -19.86 50.34 28.72
N TYR A 112 -21.04 49.90 29.16
CA TYR A 112 -21.43 48.50 29.13
C TYR A 112 -21.66 47.99 27.70
N LEU A 113 -22.24 48.80 26.81
CA LEU A 113 -22.43 48.42 25.41
C LEU A 113 -21.09 48.21 24.69
N GLY A 114 -20.10 49.06 24.96
CA GLY A 114 -18.75 48.90 24.45
C GLY A 114 -18.09 47.61 24.95
N GLN A 115 -18.19 47.33 26.25
CA GLN A 115 -17.68 46.08 26.83
C GLN A 115 -18.37 44.85 26.24
N LYS A 116 -19.71 44.87 26.12
CA LYS A 116 -20.50 43.79 25.49
C LYS A 116 -20.03 43.53 24.07
N THR A 117 -19.89 44.59 23.26
CA THR A 117 -19.46 44.47 21.86
C THR A 117 -18.03 43.89 21.75
N GLN A 118 -17.12 44.32 22.61
CA GLN A 118 -15.76 43.77 22.65
C GLN A 118 -15.74 42.29 23.06
N MET A 119 -16.54 41.92 24.08
CA MET A 119 -16.66 40.54 24.53
C MET A 119 -17.32 39.65 23.47
N GLU A 120 -18.33 40.14 22.77
CA GLU A 120 -18.98 39.44 21.65
C GLU A 120 -17.98 39.19 20.52
N ALA A 121 -17.21 40.21 20.10
CA ALA A 121 -16.18 40.06 19.07
C ALA A 121 -15.08 39.07 19.50
N ALA A 122 -14.63 39.13 20.75
CA ALA A 122 -13.63 38.21 21.29
C ALA A 122 -14.16 36.77 21.36
N ASN A 123 -15.41 36.58 21.79
CA ASN A 123 -16.04 35.27 21.85
C ASN A 123 -16.26 34.69 20.45
N GLN A 124 -16.70 35.50 19.49
CA GLN A 124 -16.85 35.07 18.11
C GLN A 124 -15.51 34.61 17.53
N ALA A 125 -14.45 35.40 17.70
CA ALA A 125 -13.11 35.01 17.27
C ALA A 125 -12.65 33.70 17.93
N ARG A 126 -12.96 33.50 19.21
CA ARG A 126 -12.65 32.26 19.93
C ARG A 126 -13.44 31.05 19.39
N ILE A 127 -14.71 31.24 19.01
CA ILE A 127 -15.53 30.21 18.36
C ILE A 127 -14.90 29.83 17.02
N ASP A 128 -14.59 30.82 16.18
CA ASP A 128 -14.02 30.60 14.85
C ASP A 128 -12.68 29.84 14.92
N VAL A 129 -11.81 30.19 15.87
CA VAL A 129 -10.55 29.48 16.11
C VAL A 129 -10.78 28.04 16.56
N SER A 130 -11.78 27.82 17.42
CA SER A 130 -12.10 26.49 17.94
C SER A 130 -12.67 25.58 16.83
N GLU A 131 -13.55 26.12 15.98
CA GLU A 131 -14.09 25.42 14.81
C GLU A 131 -13.01 25.09 13.79
N ALA A 132 -12.11 26.04 13.51
CA ALA A 132 -10.97 25.83 12.62
C ALA A 132 -10.05 24.73 13.16
N LYS A 133 -9.77 24.72 14.46
CA LYS A 133 -8.97 23.67 15.11
C LYS A 133 -9.66 22.31 15.04
N MET A 134 -10.95 22.23 15.35
CA MET A 134 -11.73 20.99 15.24
C MET A 134 -11.70 20.44 13.82
N LYS A 135 -11.93 21.29 12.81
CA LYS A 135 -11.86 20.89 11.40
C LYS A 135 -10.47 20.40 11.00
N GLY A 136 -9.42 21.07 11.50
CA GLY A 136 -8.03 20.66 11.30
C GLY A 136 -7.73 19.29 11.91
N GLU A 137 -8.15 19.05 13.15
CA GLU A 137 -7.96 17.79 13.87
C GLU A 137 -8.71 16.63 13.20
N ILE A 138 -9.98 16.83 12.82
CA ILE A 138 -10.77 15.84 12.08
C ILE A 138 -10.10 15.51 10.75
N GLY A 139 -9.69 16.53 9.98
CA GLY A 139 -9.00 16.32 8.70
C GLY A 139 -7.66 15.59 8.84
N SER A 140 -6.93 15.83 9.94
CA SER A 140 -5.69 15.10 10.26
C SER A 140 -5.97 13.65 10.61
N LYS A 141 -6.93 13.39 11.50
CA LYS A 141 -7.31 12.04 11.93
C LYS A 141 -7.89 11.20 10.80
N GLN A 142 -8.68 11.82 9.91
CA GLN A 142 -9.20 11.15 8.73
C GLN A 142 -8.09 10.73 7.77
N ARG A 143 -7.10 11.60 7.53
CA ARG A 143 -5.90 11.26 6.73
C ARG A 143 -5.12 10.12 7.36
N GLU A 144 -4.84 10.20 8.66
CA GLU A 144 -4.12 9.16 9.41
C GLU A 144 -4.86 7.80 9.34
N GLY A 145 -6.18 7.81 9.52
CA GLY A 145 -7.03 6.62 9.40
C GLY A 145 -7.00 6.03 7.99
N GLN A 146 -7.07 6.87 6.96
CA GLN A 146 -7.01 6.43 5.56
C GLN A 146 -5.63 5.87 5.20
N THR A 147 -4.55 6.48 5.67
CA THR A 147 -3.19 5.96 5.51
C THR A 147 -3.03 4.60 6.19
N THR A 148 -3.54 4.45 7.41
CA THR A 148 -3.50 3.18 8.15
C THR A 148 -4.30 2.08 7.46
N GLN A 149 -5.50 2.38 6.98
CA GLN A 149 -6.32 1.44 6.21
C GLN A 149 -5.64 1.03 4.90
N ASN A 150 -5.05 1.98 4.17
CA ASN A 150 -4.34 1.69 2.94
C ASN A 150 -3.10 0.83 3.20
N ALA A 151 -2.32 1.12 4.24
CA ALA A 151 -1.19 0.31 4.64
C ALA A 151 -1.62 -1.14 4.98
N ALA A 152 -2.72 -1.30 5.72
CA ALA A 152 -3.28 -2.62 6.04
C ALA A 152 -3.75 -3.39 4.78
N LYS A 153 -4.39 -2.71 3.82
CA LYS A 153 -4.77 -3.32 2.53
C LYS A 153 -3.55 -3.77 1.73
N ILE A 154 -2.52 -2.93 1.65
CA ILE A 154 -1.28 -3.26 0.94
C ILE A 154 -0.59 -4.46 1.60
N ASP A 155 -0.52 -4.53 2.94
CA ASP A 155 0.06 -5.67 3.66
C ASP A 155 -0.73 -6.96 3.40
N ALA A 156 -2.07 -6.89 3.44
CA ALA A 156 -2.93 -8.03 3.13
C ALA A 156 -2.75 -8.52 1.69
N GLU A 157 -2.75 -7.62 0.71
CA GLU A 157 -2.49 -7.94 -0.70
C GLU A 157 -1.09 -8.53 -0.89
N THR A 158 -0.09 -7.96 -0.23
CA THR A 158 1.30 -8.45 -0.27
C THR A 158 1.40 -9.88 0.26
N LYS A 159 0.74 -10.19 1.38
CA LYS A 159 0.65 -11.56 1.93
C LYS A 159 -0.05 -12.53 0.99
N ILE A 160 -1.14 -12.11 0.34
CA ILE A 160 -1.85 -12.95 -0.64
C ILE A 160 -0.93 -13.25 -1.83
N VAL A 161 -0.25 -12.25 -2.38
CA VAL A 161 0.69 -12.43 -3.50
C VAL A 161 1.85 -13.32 -3.11
N ALA A 162 2.43 -13.13 -1.92
CA ALA A 162 3.52 -13.97 -1.40
C ALA A 162 3.07 -15.44 -1.25
N THR A 163 1.88 -15.67 -0.67
CA THR A 163 1.31 -17.01 -0.50
C THR A 163 1.02 -17.67 -1.85
N LYS A 164 0.48 -16.92 -2.82
CA LYS A 164 0.22 -17.42 -4.17
C LYS A 164 1.52 -17.80 -4.89
N ARG A 165 2.54 -16.94 -4.83
CA ARG A 165 3.88 -17.24 -5.38
C ARG A 165 4.52 -18.46 -4.72
N GLN A 166 4.38 -18.62 -3.40
CA GLN A 166 4.89 -19.79 -2.71
C GLN A 166 4.12 -21.07 -3.11
N GLY A 167 2.80 -20.98 -3.30
CA GLY A 167 1.98 -22.08 -3.80
C GLY A 167 2.34 -22.47 -5.25
N GLU A 168 2.59 -21.50 -6.11
CA GLU A 168 3.07 -21.72 -7.48
C GLU A 168 4.47 -22.35 -7.49
N GLY A 169 5.40 -21.84 -6.68
CA GLY A 169 6.74 -22.42 -6.53
C GLY A 169 6.71 -23.87 -6.05
N LYS A 170 5.87 -24.20 -5.05
CA LYS A 170 5.68 -25.58 -4.58
C LYS A 170 5.07 -26.48 -5.65
N LYS A 171 4.12 -25.99 -6.45
CA LYS A 171 3.55 -26.76 -7.58
C LYS A 171 4.61 -27.08 -8.62
N GLU A 172 5.43 -26.09 -8.96
CA GLU A 172 6.52 -26.26 -9.92
C GLU A 172 7.57 -27.24 -9.39
N GLU A 173 7.95 -27.13 -8.12
CA GLU A 173 8.88 -28.05 -7.45
C GLU A 173 8.36 -29.50 -7.47
N VAL A 174 7.08 -29.71 -7.16
CA VAL A 174 6.43 -31.03 -7.25
C VAL A 174 6.42 -31.54 -8.69
N ARG A 175 6.15 -30.68 -9.67
CA ARG A 175 6.16 -31.06 -11.10
C ARG A 175 7.55 -31.54 -11.52
N VAL A 176 8.58 -30.74 -11.27
CA VAL A 176 9.98 -31.07 -11.58
C VAL A 176 10.39 -32.36 -10.88
N LYS A 177 10.07 -32.53 -9.59
CA LYS A 177 10.39 -33.75 -8.85
C LYS A 177 9.69 -34.99 -9.42
N THR A 178 8.44 -34.84 -9.86
CA THR A 178 7.69 -35.92 -10.51
C THR A 178 8.31 -36.27 -11.86
N GLU A 179 8.68 -35.29 -12.67
CA GLU A 179 9.37 -35.50 -13.95
C GLU A 179 10.72 -36.23 -13.76
N VAL A 180 11.51 -35.81 -12.76
CA VAL A 180 12.78 -36.49 -12.42
C VAL A 180 12.53 -37.93 -12.00
N GLN A 181 11.53 -38.19 -11.16
CA GLN A 181 11.18 -39.57 -10.77
C GLN A 181 10.71 -40.43 -11.95
N ILE A 182 9.93 -39.86 -12.87
CA ILE A 182 9.52 -40.56 -14.09
C ILE A 182 10.75 -40.91 -14.91
N PHE A 183 11.66 -39.97 -15.10
CA PHE A 183 12.91 -40.19 -15.84
C PHE A 183 13.80 -41.24 -15.19
N GLU A 184 13.97 -41.20 -13.86
CA GLU A 184 14.72 -42.21 -13.11
C GLU A 184 14.09 -43.61 -13.24
N ASN A 185 12.76 -43.70 -13.13
CA ASN A 185 12.03 -44.95 -13.33
C ASN A 185 12.17 -45.49 -14.76
N GLN A 186 12.11 -44.62 -15.78
CA GLN A 186 12.35 -45.01 -17.17
C GLN A 186 13.77 -45.54 -17.35
N ARG A 187 14.78 -44.81 -16.85
CA ARG A 187 16.18 -45.24 -16.85
C ARG A 187 16.39 -46.58 -16.15
N ALA A 188 15.74 -46.79 -15.00
CA ALA A 188 15.82 -48.04 -14.26
C ALA A 188 15.16 -49.19 -15.02
N ALA A 189 14.02 -48.94 -15.67
CA ALA A 189 13.35 -49.91 -16.52
C ALA A 189 14.21 -50.30 -17.75
N GLU A 190 14.82 -49.32 -18.44
CA GLU A 190 15.75 -49.56 -19.54
C GLU A 190 16.96 -50.40 -19.11
N VAL A 191 17.56 -50.07 -17.94
CA VAL A 191 18.68 -50.84 -17.38
C VAL A 191 18.24 -52.26 -17.01
N ALA A 192 17.05 -52.44 -16.44
CA ALA A 192 16.51 -53.75 -16.12
C ALA A 192 16.26 -54.59 -17.39
N GLU A 193 15.73 -53.97 -18.45
CA GLU A 193 15.52 -54.61 -19.75
C GLU A 193 16.84 -55.03 -20.39
N ALA A 194 17.83 -54.12 -20.43
CA ALA A 194 19.16 -54.40 -20.94
C ALA A 194 19.85 -55.54 -20.16
N ASN A 195 19.70 -55.56 -18.82
CA ASN A 195 20.22 -56.63 -17.99
C ASN A 195 19.50 -57.97 -18.23
N ALA A 196 18.18 -57.94 -18.42
CA ALA A 196 17.41 -59.14 -18.76
C ALA A 196 17.81 -59.69 -20.14
N GLU A 197 18.06 -58.83 -21.12
CA GLU A 197 18.53 -59.23 -22.45
C GLU A 197 19.95 -59.80 -22.38
N LEU A 198 20.85 -59.17 -21.62
CA LEU A 198 22.20 -59.70 -21.34
C LEU A 198 22.13 -61.06 -20.65
N ALA A 199 21.22 -61.25 -19.70
CA ALA A 199 21.03 -62.53 -19.01
C ALA A 199 20.52 -63.61 -19.97
N LYS A 200 19.55 -63.30 -20.84
CA LYS A 200 19.08 -64.21 -21.89
C LYS A 200 20.21 -64.62 -22.82
N LYS A 201 21.02 -63.65 -23.28
CA LYS A 201 22.21 -63.95 -24.09
C LYS A 201 23.16 -64.85 -23.31
N LYS A 202 23.60 -64.47 -22.10
CA LYS A 202 24.48 -65.31 -21.27
C LYS A 202 23.95 -66.74 -21.06
N ALA A 203 22.66 -66.90 -20.81
CA ALA A 203 22.04 -68.22 -20.68
C ALA A 203 22.12 -69.03 -21.98
N GLY A 204 21.85 -68.40 -23.13
CA GLY A 204 22.02 -69.05 -24.44
C GLY A 204 23.46 -69.47 -24.73
N TRP A 205 24.44 -68.62 -24.38
CA TRP A 205 25.86 -68.96 -24.53
C TRP A 205 26.29 -70.08 -23.57
N ALA A 206 25.79 -70.08 -22.34
CA ALA A 206 26.06 -71.15 -21.38
C ALA A 206 25.47 -72.50 -21.83
N GLN A 207 24.26 -72.50 -22.39
CA GLN A 207 23.66 -73.70 -23.00
C GLN A 207 24.47 -74.21 -24.18
N LEU A 208 24.92 -73.33 -25.07
CA LEU A 208 25.80 -73.69 -26.19
C LEU A 208 27.14 -74.26 -25.69
N SER A 209 27.73 -73.66 -24.66
CA SER A 209 28.98 -74.15 -24.05
C SER A 209 28.81 -75.53 -23.42
N GLN A 210 27.72 -75.75 -22.67
CA GLN A 210 27.43 -77.07 -22.09
C GLN A 210 27.15 -78.12 -23.17
N LEU A 211 26.44 -77.76 -24.24
CA LEU A 211 26.22 -78.67 -25.37
C LEU A 211 27.56 -79.06 -26.01
N ALA A 212 28.43 -78.09 -26.28
CA ALA A 212 29.76 -78.34 -26.83
C ALA A 212 30.63 -79.21 -25.89
N GLU A 213 30.55 -79.00 -24.57
CA GLU A 213 31.27 -79.81 -23.59
C GLU A 213 30.75 -81.25 -23.53
N VAL A 214 29.42 -81.45 -23.56
CA VAL A 214 28.80 -82.78 -23.62
C VAL A 214 29.13 -83.48 -24.94
N GLU A 215 29.12 -82.77 -26.07
CA GLU A 215 29.53 -83.32 -27.37
C GLU A 215 31.01 -83.72 -27.36
N SER A 216 31.89 -82.88 -26.81
CA SER A 216 33.31 -83.19 -26.65
C SER A 216 33.52 -84.41 -25.73
N ALA A 217 32.84 -84.47 -24.58
CA ALA A 217 32.92 -85.61 -23.67
C ALA A 217 32.41 -86.91 -24.33
N LYS A 218 31.31 -86.84 -25.09
CA LYS A 218 30.82 -87.98 -25.90
C LYS A 218 31.84 -88.40 -26.96
N ALA A 219 32.48 -87.45 -27.65
CA ALA A 219 33.52 -87.75 -28.63
C ALA A 219 34.75 -88.42 -28.00
N VAL A 220 35.17 -87.97 -26.81
CA VAL A 220 36.25 -88.62 -26.04
C VAL A 220 35.83 -90.03 -25.61
N ALA A 221 34.64 -90.20 -25.05
CA ALA A 221 34.14 -91.51 -24.61
C ALA A 221 34.01 -92.51 -25.78
N LEU A 222 33.56 -92.07 -26.95
CA LEU A 222 33.53 -92.91 -28.16
C LEU A 222 34.95 -93.32 -28.57
N ARG A 223 35.89 -92.39 -28.56
CA ARG A 223 37.29 -92.65 -28.90
C ARG A 223 37.98 -93.59 -27.90
N GLU A 224 37.64 -93.49 -26.63
CA GLU A 224 38.14 -94.37 -25.57
C GLU A 224 37.55 -95.78 -25.68
N ALA A 225 36.25 -95.89 -25.98
CA ALA A 225 35.60 -97.17 -26.26
C ALA A 225 36.19 -97.88 -27.51
N GLU A 226 36.51 -97.12 -28.56
CA GLU A 226 37.25 -97.64 -29.73
C GLU A 226 38.64 -98.13 -29.34
N LEU A 227 39.39 -97.33 -28.57
CA LEU A 227 40.72 -97.71 -28.09
C LEU A 227 40.68 -99.00 -27.25
N GLN A 228 39.68 -99.13 -26.38
CA GLN A 228 39.49 -100.28 -25.51
C GLN A 228 39.17 -101.55 -26.32
N ARG A 229 38.34 -101.45 -27.37
CA ARG A 229 38.14 -102.55 -28.33
C ARG A 229 39.44 -102.97 -28.99
N VAL A 230 40.29 -102.02 -29.39
CA VAL A 230 41.60 -102.33 -30.00
C VAL A 230 42.53 -103.02 -29.01
N VAL A 231 42.56 -102.58 -27.75
CA VAL A 231 43.35 -103.22 -26.68
C VAL A 231 42.86 -104.63 -26.40
N GLU A 232 41.55 -104.85 -26.32
CA GLU A 232 40.97 -106.19 -26.12
C GLU A 232 41.29 -107.14 -27.30
N GLN A 233 41.22 -106.65 -28.54
CA GLN A 233 41.64 -107.41 -29.72
C GLN A 233 43.13 -107.77 -29.67
N LYS A 234 44.00 -106.84 -29.28
CA LYS A 234 45.43 -107.11 -29.11
C LYS A 234 45.70 -108.12 -27.99
N ASN A 235 45.02 -108.00 -26.85
CA ASN A 235 45.16 -108.95 -25.74
C ASN A 235 44.67 -110.35 -26.12
N ALA A 236 43.60 -110.45 -26.91
CA ALA A 236 43.12 -111.71 -27.46
C ALA A 236 44.17 -112.35 -28.39
N LEU A 237 44.81 -111.55 -29.26
CA LEU A 237 45.93 -112.02 -30.11
C LEU A 237 47.12 -112.50 -29.27
N THR A 238 47.52 -111.77 -28.22
CA THR A 238 48.63 -112.20 -27.35
C THR A 238 48.32 -113.52 -26.62
N ARG A 239 47.06 -113.73 -26.20
CA ARG A 239 46.64 -115.01 -25.60
C ARG A 239 46.69 -116.16 -26.60
N THR A 240 46.28 -115.95 -27.85
CA THR A 240 46.34 -117.02 -28.88
C THR A 240 47.78 -117.35 -29.27
N GLU A 241 48.68 -116.36 -29.28
CA GLU A 241 50.11 -116.62 -29.46
C GLU A 241 50.75 -117.37 -28.28
N LYS A 242 50.41 -117.02 -27.03
CA LYS A 242 50.85 -117.79 -25.85
C LYS A 242 50.39 -119.25 -25.90
N LEU A 243 49.12 -119.49 -26.23
CA LEU A 243 48.58 -120.84 -26.36
C LEU A 243 49.28 -121.62 -27.49
N LYS A 244 49.58 -120.98 -28.62
CA LYS A 244 50.39 -121.60 -29.68
C LYS A 244 51.78 -122.00 -29.20
N ALA A 245 52.44 -121.15 -28.40
CA ALA A 245 53.76 -121.45 -27.85
C ALA A 245 53.74 -122.62 -26.85
N GLU A 246 52.73 -122.70 -25.98
CA GLU A 246 52.57 -123.80 -25.03
C GLU A 246 52.28 -125.14 -25.73
N HIS A 247 51.46 -125.15 -26.78
CA HIS A 247 51.18 -126.36 -27.55
C HIS A 247 52.40 -126.84 -28.36
N LEU A 248 53.20 -125.93 -28.92
CA LEU A 248 54.45 -126.29 -29.61
C LEU A 248 55.51 -126.85 -28.63
N SER A 249 55.59 -126.31 -27.42
CA SER A 249 56.47 -126.83 -26.37
C SER A 249 56.09 -128.25 -25.94
N LYS A 250 54.80 -128.51 -25.69
CA LYS A 250 54.30 -129.87 -25.38
C LYS A 250 54.55 -130.87 -26.52
N ALA A 251 54.33 -130.46 -27.76
CA ALA A 251 54.58 -131.32 -28.92
C ALA A 251 56.07 -131.68 -29.10
N SER A 252 57.00 -130.77 -28.74
CA SER A 252 58.44 -131.03 -28.77
C SER A 252 58.87 -132.03 -27.69
N VAL A 253 58.31 -131.93 -26.48
CA VAL A 253 58.61 -132.85 -25.37
C VAL A 253 58.08 -134.26 -25.64
N ASP A 254 56.88 -134.39 -26.22
CA ASP A 254 56.32 -135.70 -26.60
C ASP A 254 57.11 -136.38 -27.73
N TYR A 255 57.74 -135.59 -28.62
CA TYR A 255 58.63 -136.12 -29.66
C TYR A 255 59.92 -136.69 -29.05
N GLU A 256 60.53 -136.02 -28.07
CA GLU A 256 61.75 -136.50 -27.41
C GLU A 256 61.53 -137.78 -26.56
N ILE A 257 60.37 -137.91 -25.90
CA ILE A 257 60.03 -139.11 -25.11
C ILE A 257 59.86 -140.35 -26.01
N LYS A 258 59.31 -140.20 -27.22
CA LYS A 258 59.19 -141.31 -28.19
C LYS A 258 60.53 -141.80 -28.72
N VAL A 259 61.52 -140.91 -28.86
CA VAL A 259 62.86 -141.27 -29.33
C VAL A 259 63.64 -142.04 -28.26
N TYR A 260 63.46 -141.71 -26.97
CA TYR A 260 64.15 -142.37 -25.87
C TYR A 260 63.68 -143.82 -25.63
N ASN A 261 62.38 -144.09 -25.77
CA ASN A 261 61.83 -145.44 -25.53
C ASN A 261 62.14 -146.48 -26.64
N ASN A 262 62.68 -146.06 -27.79
CA ASN A 262 62.98 -146.96 -28.91
C ASN A 262 64.42 -147.52 -28.90
N ILE A 263 65.26 -147.09 -27.96
CA ILE A 263 66.71 -147.41 -27.93
C ILE A 263 67.09 -148.50 -26.90
N GLN A 264 66.22 -148.85 -25.94
CA GLN A 264 66.53 -149.83 -24.89
C GLN A 264 66.03 -151.28 -25.15
N LEU A 265 65.52 -151.59 -26.35
CA LEU A 265 65.01 -152.94 -26.71
C LEU A 265 65.97 -153.81 -27.56
N ARG A 266 67.26 -153.48 -27.60
CA ARG A 266 68.29 -154.35 -28.22
C ARG A 266 69.62 -154.23 -27.47
N VAL A 267 69.81 -155.05 -26.44
CA VAL A 267 70.96 -155.98 -26.20
C VAL A 267 70.49 -156.97 -25.14
#